data_AF-A0AAE5P5S7-F1
#
_entry.id   AF-A0AAE5P5S7-F1
#
_cell.length_a   1.000
_cell.length_b   1.000
_cell.length_c   1.000
_cell.angle_alpha   90.00
_cell.angle_beta   90.00
_cell.angle_gamma   90.00
#
_symmetry.space_group_name_H-M   'P 1'
#
loop_
_entity.id
_entity.type
_entity.pdbx_description
1 polymer ?
#
loop_
_entity_poly.entity_id
_entity_poly.type
_entity_poly.pdbx_seq_one_letter_code
_entity_poly.pdbx_strand_id
1 'polypeptide(L)'
;MKMKRVAKHTTAATLAAALLVGGGYQTFAKGNDSKDFNNSYGISHITRDNMVKIPQQQNSDQFKVPAFDESTIKNIASAKGKDASGNTIDLDVWDSWPLQNADGTVATYHGYQIVFALAGDPKDSNDTSVYIFYKKAGDKSIDSWKNAGRVFKDSDKFVPNDPHLKNQTQEWSGSATLTKDGKVRLFYTDYSGKQYGKQTLTTAQVNMSQPNDNTLKVDGVEDYKSIFDGDGKIYQTVQQFIDEGGYDTGDNHTLRDPHYIEDNGHKYLVFEANTGTEDGYQGEDSLYNRAYYGGNNPFFQSEKKKLLEGSNKEKASLANGALGIIELNDDYTLKKVMKPLITSNTVTDEIERANIFKKDGKWYLFTDSRGSKMTIDGIGQDDVYMLGYVSNTLTGKYKPLNDTGLVLHMDLDPNDKTFTYSHFAVPQTKGDNVVITSYMTNRGFYEDNHSTFAPSFLVNIDGSKTSVVKDSVLEQGQLTVDEN
;
A
#
# COMPACT_ATOMS: atom_id res chain seq x y z
N MET A 1 -103.99 32.75 17.37
CA MET A 1 -104.15 33.88 18.32
C MET A 1 -103.99 33.33 19.74
N LYS A 2 -102.91 33.70 20.46
CA LYS A 2 -102.65 33.74 21.95
C LYS A 2 -103.03 32.49 22.80
N MET A 3 -102.28 31.96 23.79
CA MET A 3 -101.17 32.38 24.67
C MET A 3 -100.59 31.09 25.34
N LYS A 4 -99.27 30.80 25.28
CA LYS A 4 -98.18 31.04 26.27
C LYS A 4 -98.15 30.23 27.59
N ARG A 5 -97.08 29.42 27.76
CA ARG A 5 -96.05 29.41 28.85
C ARG A 5 -95.15 28.17 28.65
N VAL A 6 -93.98 28.22 27.98
CA VAL A 6 -92.63 28.70 28.38
C VAL A 6 -92.07 28.05 29.65
N ALA A 7 -91.21 27.04 29.46
CA ALA A 7 -90.35 26.42 30.45
C ALA A 7 -88.97 27.10 30.50
N LYS A 8 -88.40 27.18 31.70
CA LYS A 8 -87.19 27.93 32.04
C LYS A 8 -85.92 27.29 31.48
N HIS A 9 -85.08 28.12 30.86
CA HIS A 9 -83.64 27.94 30.74
C HIS A 9 -82.95 28.71 31.87
N THR A 10 -81.83 28.20 32.39
CA THR A 10 -80.75 29.08 32.86
C THR A 10 -79.41 28.35 32.75
N THR A 11 -78.63 28.77 31.76
CA THR A 11 -77.19 28.55 31.64
C THR A 11 -76.53 29.86 32.06
N ALA A 12 -75.54 29.81 32.97
CA ALA A 12 -74.60 30.90 33.19
C ALA A 12 -73.27 30.32 33.67
N ALA A 13 -72.19 30.67 32.98
CA ALA A 13 -70.81 30.31 33.25
C ALA A 13 -70.08 31.51 33.86
N THR A 14 -69.10 31.27 34.76
CA THR A 14 -67.75 31.89 34.67
C THR A 14 -66.73 31.38 35.72
N LEU A 15 -65.52 31.11 35.20
CA LEU A 15 -64.12 31.23 35.71
C LEU A 15 -63.67 30.65 37.07
N ALA A 16 -62.63 29.80 37.06
CA ALA A 16 -61.24 30.20 37.39
C ALA A 16 -60.20 29.03 37.35
N ALA A 17 -59.06 29.32 36.68
CA ALA A 17 -57.67 28.92 36.94
C ALA A 17 -57.19 27.45 36.98
N ALA A 18 -56.05 27.22 36.30
CA ALA A 18 -55.28 26.00 36.16
C ALA A 18 -54.38 25.67 37.37
N LEU A 19 -54.00 24.39 37.53
CA LEU A 19 -52.60 23.90 37.49
C LEU A 19 -52.47 22.41 37.91
N LEU A 20 -51.74 21.67 37.06
CA LEU A 20 -50.86 20.51 37.33
C LEU A 20 -51.43 19.26 38.02
N VAL A 21 -51.76 18.25 37.20
CA VAL A 21 -51.66 16.84 37.61
C VAL A 21 -50.63 16.17 36.71
N GLY A 22 -49.46 15.87 37.30
CA GLY A 22 -48.42 15.06 36.69
C GLY A 22 -48.90 13.63 36.52
N GLY A 23 -49.23 13.25 35.29
CA GLY A 23 -49.29 11.87 34.85
C GLY A 23 -48.03 11.58 34.07
N GLY A 24 -47.07 10.88 34.69
CA GLY A 24 -45.88 10.39 34.03
C GLY A 24 -46.25 9.39 32.94
N TYR A 25 -46.37 9.87 31.71
CA TYR A 25 -46.25 9.03 30.54
C TYR A 25 -44.79 8.59 30.48
N GLN A 26 -44.55 7.29 30.64
CA GLN A 26 -43.32 6.69 30.14
C GLN A 26 -43.29 6.92 28.63
N THR A 27 -42.60 7.97 28.22
CA THR A 27 -42.13 8.12 26.85
C THR A 27 -41.13 7.00 26.62
N PHE A 28 -41.57 5.94 25.96
CA PHE A 28 -40.65 5.10 25.20
C PHE A 28 -39.83 6.05 24.32
N ALA A 29 -38.53 6.09 24.56
CA ALA A 29 -37.59 6.85 23.76
C ALA A 29 -37.87 6.52 22.29
N LYS A 30 -38.17 7.55 21.49
CA LYS A 30 -38.10 7.46 20.03
C LYS A 30 -36.73 6.84 19.71
N GLY A 31 -36.73 5.73 18.99
CA GLY A 31 -35.50 5.08 18.55
C GLY A 31 -34.59 6.12 17.91
N ASN A 32 -33.35 6.18 18.36
CA ASN A 32 -32.29 6.79 17.57
C ASN A 32 -32.32 6.05 16.22
N ASP A 33 -32.63 6.74 15.13
CA ASP A 33 -32.29 6.27 13.80
C ASP A 33 -30.76 6.12 13.80
N SER A 34 -30.30 4.91 14.08
CA SER A 34 -28.87 4.64 14.20
C SER A 34 -28.27 4.85 12.83
N LYS A 35 -27.31 5.78 12.70
CA LYS A 35 -26.47 5.93 11.50
C LYS A 35 -25.66 4.66 11.20
N ASP A 36 -25.62 3.71 12.12
CA ASP A 36 -24.87 2.47 11.97
C ASP A 36 -25.41 1.61 10.83
N PHE A 37 -24.49 1.17 9.97
CA PHE A 37 -24.78 0.20 8.93
C PHE A 37 -23.68 -0.86 8.87
N ASN A 38 -23.86 -1.89 8.05
CA ASN A 38 -22.89 -2.95 7.89
C ASN A 38 -22.86 -3.36 6.42
N ASN A 39 -21.93 -2.78 5.66
CA ASN A 39 -21.74 -3.08 4.26
C ASN A 39 -20.27 -3.36 3.99
N SER A 40 -19.94 -4.59 3.59
CA SER A 40 -18.55 -4.94 3.26
C SER A 40 -18.22 -4.75 1.78
N TYR A 41 -19.19 -4.32 0.96
CA TYR A 41 -19.05 -4.14 -0.49
C TYR A 41 -18.60 -5.40 -1.26
N GLY A 42 -18.63 -6.56 -0.59
CA GLY A 42 -18.08 -7.82 -1.10
C GLY A 42 -16.54 -7.88 -1.10
N ILE A 43 -15.88 -7.03 -0.32
CA ILE A 43 -14.42 -6.86 -0.23
C ILE A 43 -13.93 -7.29 1.17
N SER A 44 -12.63 -7.57 1.30
CA SER A 44 -11.99 -7.84 2.59
C SER A 44 -11.61 -6.52 3.27
N HIS A 45 -11.49 -6.47 4.60
CA HIS A 45 -11.12 -5.23 5.30
C HIS A 45 -10.01 -5.49 6.33
N ILE A 46 -9.06 -4.56 6.41
CA ILE A 46 -8.19 -4.40 7.57
C ILE A 46 -9.08 -3.81 8.67
N THR A 47 -9.54 -4.65 9.60
CA THR A 47 -10.51 -4.20 10.60
C THR A 47 -9.85 -3.60 11.83
N ARG A 48 -10.50 -2.60 12.45
CA ARG A 48 -10.01 -2.03 13.72
C ARG A 48 -9.85 -3.08 14.81
N ASP A 49 -10.74 -4.08 14.91
CA ASP A 49 -10.63 -5.21 15.86
C ASP A 49 -9.37 -6.05 15.67
N ASN A 50 -8.88 -6.20 14.44
CA ASN A 50 -7.60 -6.84 14.20
C ASN A 50 -6.43 -5.93 14.61
N MET A 51 -6.48 -4.66 14.22
CA MET A 51 -5.39 -3.71 14.43
C MET A 51 -5.16 -3.37 15.92
N VAL A 52 -6.22 -3.23 16.73
CA VAL A 52 -6.08 -2.94 18.17
C VAL A 52 -5.39 -4.06 18.97
N LYS A 53 -5.22 -5.25 18.37
CA LYS A 53 -4.51 -6.39 18.97
C LYS A 53 -3.02 -6.39 18.63
N ILE A 54 -2.61 -5.69 17.58
CA ILE A 54 -1.22 -5.63 17.09
C ILE A 54 -0.25 -5.10 18.17
N PRO A 55 -0.54 -4.01 18.92
CA PRO A 55 0.38 -3.49 19.93
C PRO A 55 0.82 -4.52 20.99
N GLN A 56 -0.07 -5.45 21.35
CA GLN A 56 0.28 -6.54 22.26
C GLN A 56 1.05 -7.66 21.55
N GLN A 57 0.64 -7.99 20.33
CA GLN A 57 1.20 -9.09 19.54
C GLN A 57 2.62 -8.80 19.02
N GLN A 58 2.91 -7.56 18.63
CA GLN A 58 4.19 -7.14 18.03
C GLN A 58 5.38 -7.30 18.98
N ASN A 59 5.13 -7.41 20.29
CA ASN A 59 6.18 -7.67 21.28
C ASN A 59 6.85 -9.05 21.13
N SER A 60 6.24 -9.97 20.39
CA SER A 60 6.80 -11.29 20.09
C SER A 60 7.92 -11.20 19.05
N ASP A 61 9.06 -11.85 19.31
CA ASP A 61 10.18 -11.95 18.36
C ASP A 61 9.78 -12.65 17.05
N GLN A 62 8.64 -13.33 17.03
CA GLN A 62 8.04 -13.91 15.82
C GLN A 62 7.83 -12.89 14.70
N PHE A 63 7.58 -11.62 15.05
CA PHE A 63 7.19 -10.56 14.10
C PHE A 63 8.22 -9.44 13.99
N LYS A 64 9.31 -9.46 14.76
CA LYS A 64 10.27 -8.35 14.76
C LYS A 64 11.23 -8.47 13.59
N VAL A 65 11.41 -7.37 12.86
CA VAL A 65 12.55 -7.24 11.94
C VAL A 65 13.84 -7.46 12.77
N PRO A 66 14.77 -8.31 12.31
CA PRO A 66 15.97 -8.63 13.09
C PRO A 66 16.85 -7.40 13.26
N ALA A 67 17.61 -7.36 14.37
CA ALA A 67 18.66 -6.36 14.52
C ALA A 67 19.77 -6.60 13.49
N PHE A 68 20.26 -5.52 12.90
CA PHE A 68 21.36 -5.54 11.94
C PHE A 68 22.63 -4.97 12.55
N ASP A 69 23.79 -5.49 12.14
CA ASP A 69 25.09 -4.97 12.55
C ASP A 69 25.48 -3.79 11.65
N GLU A 70 25.32 -2.56 12.16
CA GLU A 70 25.66 -1.31 11.45
C GLU A 70 27.07 -1.35 10.85
N SER A 71 28.04 -2.01 11.52
CA SER A 71 29.43 -2.04 11.06
C SER A 71 29.64 -2.87 9.78
N THR A 72 28.66 -3.70 9.42
CA THR A 72 28.68 -4.50 8.19
C THR A 72 28.02 -3.80 7.00
N ILE A 73 27.30 -2.70 7.26
CA ILE A 73 26.48 -2.02 6.26
C ILE A 73 27.35 -1.16 5.34
N LYS A 74 27.17 -1.35 4.04
CA LYS A 74 27.82 -0.57 2.99
C LYS A 74 26.79 0.13 2.09
N ASN A 75 27.19 1.27 1.55
CA ASN A 75 26.54 1.87 0.39
C ASN A 75 26.74 0.94 -0.83
N ILE A 76 25.81 0.98 -1.79
CA ILE A 76 25.98 0.26 -3.06
C ILE A 76 27.07 0.96 -3.87
N ALA A 77 28.25 0.35 -4.02
CA ALA A 77 29.40 0.99 -4.67
C ALA A 77 29.12 1.51 -6.10
N SER A 78 28.19 0.86 -6.81
CA SER A 78 27.79 1.23 -8.17
C SER A 78 26.65 2.26 -8.25
N ALA A 79 26.04 2.67 -7.13
CA ALA A 79 24.97 3.67 -7.05
C ALA A 79 25.52 5.08 -7.25
N LYS A 80 26.08 5.32 -8.45
CA LYS A 80 26.58 6.61 -8.89
C LYS A 80 25.61 7.22 -9.90
N GLY A 81 25.32 8.51 -9.74
CA GLY A 81 24.44 9.28 -10.62
C GLY A 81 25.03 10.63 -10.97
N LYS A 82 24.17 11.53 -11.44
CA LYS A 82 24.51 12.91 -11.80
C LYS A 82 23.58 13.87 -11.08
N ASP A 83 24.14 14.87 -10.40
CA ASP A 83 23.35 15.98 -9.84
C ASP A 83 22.84 16.91 -10.97
N ALA A 84 22.03 17.91 -10.60
CA ALA A 84 21.51 18.90 -11.54
C ALA A 84 22.60 19.73 -12.26
N SER A 85 23.83 19.74 -11.75
CA SER A 85 24.99 20.42 -12.36
C SER A 85 25.84 19.47 -13.22
N GLY A 86 25.51 18.18 -13.29
CA GLY A 86 26.24 17.16 -14.03
C GLY A 86 27.46 16.57 -13.30
N ASN A 87 27.63 16.88 -12.00
CA ASN A 87 28.67 16.28 -11.18
C ASN A 87 28.32 14.84 -10.85
N THR A 88 29.33 13.96 -10.76
CA THR A 88 29.09 12.60 -10.26
C THR A 88 28.83 12.64 -8.76
N ILE A 89 27.73 12.01 -8.34
CA ILE A 89 27.33 11.89 -6.94
C ILE A 89 27.04 10.43 -6.59
N ASP A 90 27.10 10.14 -5.29
CA ASP A 90 26.49 8.94 -4.71
C ASP A 90 24.98 9.17 -4.58
N LEU A 91 24.20 8.15 -4.97
CA LEU A 91 22.75 8.18 -4.91
C LEU A 91 22.25 7.50 -3.65
N ASP A 92 21.18 8.03 -3.08
CA ASP A 92 20.30 7.23 -2.23
C ASP A 92 19.56 6.22 -3.09
N VAL A 93 19.44 4.98 -2.62
CA VAL A 93 18.69 3.89 -3.28
C VAL A 93 17.73 3.28 -2.28
N TRP A 94 16.43 3.34 -2.55
CA TRP A 94 15.40 2.91 -1.60
C TRP A 94 14.52 1.77 -2.14
N ASP A 95 13.23 2.02 -2.36
CA ASP A 95 12.26 1.04 -2.82
C ASP A 95 12.80 0.29 -4.02
N SER A 96 12.83 -1.04 -3.92
CA SER A 96 13.40 -1.90 -4.94
C SER A 96 12.58 -3.17 -5.13
N TRP A 97 12.61 -3.68 -6.36
CA TRP A 97 11.91 -4.89 -6.77
C TRP A 97 12.75 -5.69 -7.76
N PRO A 98 12.82 -7.02 -7.61
CA PRO A 98 13.52 -7.87 -8.57
C PRO A 98 12.75 -7.97 -9.89
N LEU A 99 13.46 -8.29 -10.96
CA LEU A 99 12.83 -8.89 -12.14
C LEU A 99 12.32 -10.29 -11.76
N GLN A 100 11.03 -10.53 -11.92
CA GLN A 100 10.36 -11.75 -11.47
C GLN A 100 9.79 -12.56 -12.64
N ASN A 101 9.69 -13.87 -12.47
CA ASN A 101 8.85 -14.71 -13.30
C ASN A 101 7.37 -14.41 -13.00
N ALA A 102 6.44 -14.91 -13.82
CA ALA A 102 5.01 -14.67 -13.65
C ALA A 102 4.41 -15.20 -12.33
N ASP A 103 5.12 -16.06 -11.60
CA ASP A 103 4.73 -16.59 -10.28
C ASP A 103 5.32 -15.82 -9.10
N GLY A 104 6.12 -14.78 -9.37
CA GLY A 104 6.81 -13.95 -8.38
C GLY A 104 8.22 -14.42 -8.04
N THR A 105 8.68 -15.59 -8.47
CA THR A 105 10.07 -16.01 -8.20
C THR A 105 11.06 -15.13 -8.96
N VAL A 106 12.28 -14.95 -8.43
CA VAL A 106 13.32 -14.13 -9.09
C VAL A 106 13.67 -14.74 -10.45
N ALA A 107 13.59 -13.93 -11.51
CA ALA A 107 13.97 -14.34 -12.84
C ALA A 107 15.49 -14.30 -13.04
N THR A 108 15.98 -15.15 -13.94
CA THR A 108 17.37 -15.10 -14.41
C THR A 108 17.39 -14.64 -15.87
N TYR A 109 17.88 -13.41 -16.11
CA TYR A 109 17.99 -12.83 -17.43
C TYR A 109 19.43 -12.96 -17.95
N HIS A 110 19.66 -13.86 -18.91
CA HIS A 110 20.99 -14.14 -19.47
C HIS A 110 22.09 -14.40 -18.41
N GLY A 111 21.75 -15.13 -17.34
CA GLY A 111 22.66 -15.44 -16.24
C GLY A 111 22.79 -14.35 -15.17
N TYR A 112 21.95 -13.31 -15.21
CA TYR A 112 21.92 -12.24 -14.23
C TYR A 112 20.62 -12.23 -13.43
N GLN A 113 20.73 -11.84 -12.16
CA GLN A 113 19.62 -11.33 -11.37
C GLN A 113 19.58 -9.81 -11.54
N ILE A 114 18.38 -9.27 -11.73
CA ILE A 114 18.14 -7.84 -11.99
C ILE A 114 17.22 -7.29 -10.90
N VAL A 115 17.53 -6.10 -10.41
CA VAL A 115 16.73 -5.31 -9.48
C VAL A 115 16.49 -3.94 -10.10
N PHE A 116 15.26 -3.49 -10.03
CA PHE A 116 14.89 -2.11 -10.26
C PHE A 116 14.82 -1.44 -8.91
N ALA A 117 15.31 -0.20 -8.81
CA ALA A 117 15.22 0.56 -7.58
C ALA A 117 14.98 2.04 -7.88
N LEU A 118 14.26 2.69 -6.97
CA LEU A 118 14.21 4.13 -6.92
C LEU A 118 15.56 4.65 -6.43
N ALA A 119 16.11 5.63 -7.14
CA ALA A 119 17.32 6.31 -6.73
C ALA A 119 17.28 7.81 -7.11
N GLY A 120 18.02 8.62 -6.36
CA GLY A 120 18.08 10.06 -6.56
C GLY A 120 19.17 10.73 -5.73
N ASP A 121 19.41 12.01 -6.02
CA ASP A 121 20.30 12.87 -5.24
C ASP A 121 19.79 12.98 -3.78
N PRO A 122 20.61 12.60 -2.77
CA PRO A 122 20.24 12.75 -1.36
C PRO A 122 19.85 14.17 -0.95
N LYS A 123 20.24 15.20 -1.73
CA LYS A 123 19.93 16.62 -1.48
C LYS A 123 18.62 17.09 -2.11
N ASP A 124 18.01 16.32 -3.00
CA ASP A 124 16.74 16.66 -3.64
C ASP A 124 15.70 15.56 -3.39
N SER A 125 14.78 15.82 -2.47
CA SER A 125 13.70 14.88 -2.14
C SER A 125 12.77 14.59 -3.32
N ASN A 126 12.79 15.42 -4.37
CA ASN A 126 11.98 15.25 -5.58
C ASN A 126 12.76 14.59 -6.73
N ASP A 127 14.05 14.32 -6.57
CA ASP A 127 14.80 13.53 -7.55
C ASP A 127 14.50 12.05 -7.31
N THR A 128 13.73 11.46 -8.21
CA THR A 128 13.29 10.07 -8.08
C THR A 128 13.16 9.48 -9.48
N SER A 129 14.09 8.60 -9.80
CA SER A 129 14.16 7.88 -11.06
C SER A 129 14.32 6.38 -10.82
N VAL A 130 13.83 5.56 -11.76
CA VAL A 130 14.04 4.11 -11.71
C VAL A 130 15.40 3.78 -12.33
N TYR A 131 16.26 3.14 -11.55
CA TYR A 131 17.55 2.60 -11.95
C TYR A 131 17.51 1.08 -12.03
N ILE A 132 18.40 0.50 -12.85
CA ILE A 132 18.62 -0.95 -12.91
C ILE A 132 19.95 -1.30 -12.25
N PHE A 133 19.86 -2.17 -11.24
CA PHE A 133 21.00 -2.85 -10.65
C PHE A 133 20.99 -4.32 -11.06
N TYR A 134 22.17 -4.91 -11.29
CA TYR A 134 22.29 -6.30 -11.69
C TYR A 134 23.56 -6.95 -11.16
N LYS A 135 23.48 -8.26 -10.91
CA LYS A 135 24.63 -9.10 -10.55
C LYS A 135 24.50 -10.47 -11.21
N LYS A 136 25.58 -11.24 -11.28
CA LYS A 136 25.47 -12.63 -11.75
C LYS A 136 24.59 -13.43 -10.79
N ALA A 137 23.82 -14.36 -11.34
CA ALA A 137 23.11 -15.32 -10.49
C ALA A 137 24.13 -16.11 -9.66
N GLY A 138 23.84 -16.32 -8.37
CA GLY A 138 24.75 -16.96 -7.41
C GLY A 138 25.63 -15.98 -6.61
N ASP A 139 25.96 -14.80 -7.14
CA ASP A 139 26.68 -13.78 -6.36
C ASP A 139 25.80 -13.29 -5.20
N LYS A 140 26.38 -13.07 -4.01
CA LYS A 140 25.61 -12.61 -2.84
C LYS A 140 26.07 -11.25 -2.31
N SER A 141 27.32 -10.88 -2.54
CA SER A 141 27.90 -9.63 -2.03
C SER A 141 27.20 -8.40 -2.60
N ILE A 142 27.04 -7.36 -1.77
CA ILE A 142 26.59 -6.04 -2.22
C ILE A 142 27.51 -5.45 -3.30
N ASP A 143 28.81 -5.74 -3.22
CA ASP A 143 29.82 -5.24 -4.16
C ASP A 143 29.66 -5.85 -5.57
N SER A 144 28.88 -6.93 -5.71
CA SER A 144 28.56 -7.55 -7.00
C SER A 144 27.47 -6.80 -7.78
N TRP A 145 26.68 -5.94 -7.13
CA TRP A 145 25.65 -5.15 -7.80
C TRP A 145 26.29 -4.07 -8.67
N LYS A 146 26.15 -4.23 -9.99
CA LYS A 146 26.48 -3.20 -10.99
C LYS A 146 25.25 -2.37 -11.29
N ASN A 147 25.47 -1.14 -11.73
CA ASN A 147 24.40 -0.20 -12.10
C ASN A 147 24.39 -0.03 -13.63
N ALA A 148 23.26 -0.34 -14.28
CA ALA A 148 23.05 -0.16 -15.72
C ALA A 148 22.54 1.26 -16.07
N GLY A 149 22.34 2.11 -15.06
CA GLY A 149 21.82 3.48 -15.19
C GLY A 149 20.31 3.57 -15.04
N ARG A 150 19.78 4.77 -15.32
CA ARG A 150 18.34 5.02 -15.41
C ARG A 150 17.71 4.14 -16.49
N VAL A 151 16.49 3.66 -16.24
CA VAL A 151 15.68 2.96 -17.25
C VAL A 151 15.31 3.91 -18.38
N PHE A 152 14.88 5.13 -18.02
CA PHE A 152 14.33 6.10 -18.95
C PHE A 152 15.29 7.27 -19.18
N LYS A 153 15.32 7.77 -20.42
CA LYS A 153 15.87 9.08 -20.74
C LYS A 153 14.80 10.13 -20.50
N ASP A 154 15.21 11.37 -20.22
CA ASP A 154 14.26 12.47 -20.03
C ASP A 154 13.37 12.71 -21.25
N SER A 155 13.84 12.37 -22.45
CA SER A 155 13.09 12.47 -23.71
C SER A 155 12.01 11.40 -23.87
N ASP A 156 12.14 10.25 -23.21
CA ASP A 156 11.32 9.06 -23.52
C ASP A 156 9.84 9.29 -23.22
N LYS A 157 9.53 10.07 -22.17
CA LYS A 157 8.15 10.43 -21.78
C LYS A 157 7.37 11.19 -22.86
N PHE A 158 8.05 11.80 -23.84
CA PHE A 158 7.43 12.56 -24.93
C PHE A 158 7.23 11.74 -26.21
N VAL A 159 7.87 10.57 -26.32
CA VAL A 159 7.84 9.73 -27.53
C VAL A 159 6.46 9.09 -27.78
N PRO A 160 5.77 8.46 -26.80
CA PRO A 160 4.54 7.72 -27.07
C PRO A 160 3.30 8.60 -27.33
N ASN A 161 3.42 9.93 -27.23
CA ASN A 161 2.29 10.88 -27.25
C ASN A 161 1.19 10.50 -26.23
N ASP A 162 1.60 9.93 -25.10
CA ASP A 162 0.72 9.55 -24.00
C ASP A 162 0.22 10.80 -23.24
N PRO A 163 -1.07 10.86 -22.87
CA PRO A 163 -1.65 12.05 -22.26
C PRO A 163 -1.10 12.37 -20.87
N HIS A 164 -0.60 11.37 -20.13
CA HIS A 164 -0.12 11.53 -18.76
C HIS A 164 1.40 11.69 -18.73
N LEU A 165 2.15 10.81 -19.41
CA LEU A 165 3.61 10.73 -19.32
C LEU A 165 4.34 12.05 -19.56
N LYS A 166 3.86 12.89 -20.47
CA LYS A 166 4.47 14.21 -20.75
C LYS A 166 4.52 15.14 -19.53
N ASN A 167 3.67 14.88 -18.53
CA ASN A 167 3.60 15.65 -17.29
C ASN A 167 4.41 15.02 -16.15
N GLN A 168 4.92 13.80 -16.33
CA GLN A 168 5.74 13.08 -15.36
C GLN A 168 6.86 13.97 -14.83
N THR A 169 7.00 13.96 -13.50
CA THR A 169 8.11 14.61 -12.79
C THR A 169 8.96 13.63 -12.02
N GLN A 170 8.40 12.48 -11.61
CA GLN A 170 9.11 11.43 -10.88
C GLN A 170 8.64 10.05 -11.36
N GLU A 171 9.53 9.08 -11.26
CA GLU A 171 9.27 7.68 -11.59
C GLU A 171 9.24 6.89 -10.27
N TRP A 172 8.06 6.51 -9.79
CA TRP A 172 7.85 5.82 -8.50
C TRP A 172 7.76 4.30 -8.68
N SER A 173 7.63 3.59 -7.54
CA SER A 173 7.77 2.14 -7.42
C SER A 173 6.80 1.31 -8.27
N GLY A 174 7.09 0.00 -8.38
CA GLY A 174 6.21 -0.96 -9.06
C GLY A 174 6.78 -2.39 -9.07
N SER A 175 6.74 -3.05 -10.22
CA SER A 175 7.20 -4.43 -10.39
C SER A 175 7.78 -4.64 -11.80
N ALA A 176 8.51 -5.74 -11.99
CA ALA A 176 9.02 -6.10 -13.31
C ALA A 176 8.89 -7.60 -13.53
N THR A 177 8.45 -8.00 -14.73
CA THR A 177 8.33 -9.40 -15.11
C THR A 177 9.18 -9.75 -16.32
N LEU A 178 9.78 -10.94 -16.30
CA LEU A 178 10.39 -11.56 -17.47
C LEU A 178 9.29 -12.33 -18.22
N THR A 179 8.92 -11.82 -19.40
CA THR A 179 7.88 -12.42 -20.23
C THR A 179 8.34 -13.76 -20.81
N LYS A 180 7.39 -14.60 -21.25
CA LYS A 180 7.67 -15.91 -21.85
C LYS A 180 8.55 -15.85 -23.10
N ASP A 181 8.49 -14.75 -23.84
CA ASP A 181 9.33 -14.47 -25.01
C ASP A 181 10.66 -13.75 -24.66
N GLY A 182 11.01 -13.69 -23.38
CA GLY A 182 12.31 -13.20 -22.90
C GLY A 182 12.44 -11.68 -22.86
N LYS A 183 11.32 -10.95 -22.75
CA LYS A 183 11.31 -9.49 -22.64
C LYS A 183 11.22 -9.05 -21.19
N VAL A 184 11.87 -7.94 -20.88
CA VAL A 184 11.75 -7.29 -19.57
C VAL A 184 10.60 -6.30 -19.64
N ARG A 185 9.51 -6.62 -18.96
CA ARG A 185 8.30 -5.79 -18.87
C ARG A 185 8.27 -5.12 -17.51
N LEU A 186 8.39 -3.79 -17.50
CA LEU A 186 8.34 -2.97 -16.31
C LEU A 186 6.92 -2.41 -16.10
N PHE A 187 6.48 -2.39 -14.86
CA PHE A 187 5.34 -1.63 -14.37
C PHE A 187 5.81 -0.72 -13.25
N TYR A 188 5.41 0.54 -13.28
CA TYR A 188 5.85 1.53 -12.30
C TYR A 188 4.82 2.66 -12.20
N THR A 189 5.04 3.60 -11.30
CA THR A 189 4.16 4.74 -11.11
C THR A 189 4.69 5.99 -11.79
N ASP A 190 3.90 6.52 -12.71
CA ASP A 190 4.08 7.88 -13.22
C ASP A 190 3.53 8.87 -12.19
N TYR A 191 4.41 9.66 -11.57
CA TYR A 191 4.03 10.71 -10.63
C TYR A 191 4.23 12.11 -11.24
N SER A 192 3.19 12.94 -11.14
CA SER A 192 3.17 14.32 -11.63
C SER A 192 2.93 15.33 -10.52
N GLY A 193 4.02 15.90 -9.98
CA GLY A 193 3.97 17.05 -9.07
C GLY A 193 3.38 18.31 -9.71
N LYS A 194 3.27 18.35 -11.05
CA LYS A 194 2.60 19.43 -11.80
C LYS A 194 1.07 19.32 -11.76
N GLN A 195 0.53 18.17 -11.36
CA GLN A 195 -0.90 17.86 -11.39
C GLN A 195 -1.34 17.34 -10.02
N TYR A 196 -1.04 18.12 -8.97
CA TYR A 196 -1.41 17.79 -7.57
C TYR A 196 -0.91 16.43 -7.09
N GLY A 197 0.21 15.94 -7.64
CA GLY A 197 0.75 14.62 -7.30
C GLY A 197 -0.08 13.47 -7.87
N LYS A 198 -0.69 13.67 -9.04
CA LYS A 198 -1.35 12.59 -9.80
C LYS A 198 -0.40 11.41 -9.94
N GLN A 199 -0.87 10.24 -9.54
CA GLN A 199 -0.20 8.97 -9.73
C GLN A 199 -0.93 8.19 -10.84
N THR A 200 -0.19 7.52 -11.71
CA THR A 200 -0.75 6.77 -12.84
C THR A 200 0.04 5.48 -13.02
N LEU A 201 -0.66 4.33 -13.07
CA LEU A 201 -0.04 3.04 -13.32
C LEU A 201 0.46 3.02 -14.76
N THR A 202 1.73 2.68 -14.95
CA THR A 202 2.42 2.85 -16.24
C THR A 202 3.27 1.62 -16.56
N THR A 203 3.45 1.32 -17.84
CA THR A 203 4.30 0.21 -18.30
C THR A 203 5.22 0.60 -19.45
N ALA A 204 6.36 -0.10 -19.53
CA ALA A 204 7.24 -0.11 -20.69
C ALA A 204 7.92 -1.47 -20.85
N GLN A 205 8.30 -1.82 -22.08
CA GLN A 205 9.31 -2.85 -22.30
C GLN A 205 10.70 -2.23 -22.23
N VAL A 206 11.58 -2.79 -21.42
CA VAL A 206 12.98 -2.35 -21.30
C VAL A 206 13.85 -3.19 -22.22
N ASN A 207 14.44 -2.55 -23.23
CA ASN A 207 15.34 -3.20 -24.17
C ASN A 207 16.77 -3.14 -23.63
N MET A 208 17.36 -4.31 -23.36
CA MET A 208 18.72 -4.43 -22.85
C MET A 208 19.57 -5.35 -23.71
N SER A 209 20.82 -4.96 -23.90
CA SER A 209 21.85 -5.77 -24.53
C SER A 209 22.94 -6.17 -23.54
N GLN A 210 23.67 -7.22 -23.92
CA GLN A 210 24.88 -7.68 -23.25
C GLN A 210 26.09 -7.42 -24.17
N PRO A 211 26.68 -6.21 -24.15
CA PRO A 211 27.80 -5.88 -25.05
C PRO A 211 29.06 -6.72 -24.79
N ASN A 212 29.20 -7.32 -23.61
CA ASN A 212 30.25 -8.27 -23.26
C ASN A 212 29.80 -9.19 -22.11
N ASP A 213 30.60 -10.20 -21.76
CA ASP A 213 30.25 -11.23 -20.77
C ASP A 213 29.89 -10.72 -19.37
N ASN A 214 30.19 -9.46 -19.05
CA ASN A 214 30.13 -8.88 -17.71
C ASN A 214 29.29 -7.60 -17.60
N THR A 215 28.63 -7.17 -18.68
CA THR A 215 27.88 -5.90 -18.69
C THR A 215 26.49 -6.09 -19.26
N LEU A 216 25.47 -5.63 -18.53
CA LEU A 216 24.15 -5.33 -19.07
C LEU A 216 24.04 -3.83 -19.32
N LYS A 217 23.39 -3.47 -20.42
CA LYS A 217 23.20 -2.08 -20.84
C LYS A 217 21.74 -1.87 -21.25
N VAL A 218 21.14 -0.77 -20.78
CA VAL A 218 19.86 -0.28 -21.28
C VAL A 218 20.06 0.41 -22.63
N ASP A 219 19.41 -0.09 -23.68
CA ASP A 219 19.47 0.50 -25.02
C ASP A 219 18.35 1.52 -25.24
N GLY A 220 17.20 1.28 -24.61
CA GLY A 220 16.03 2.17 -24.61
C GLY A 220 14.78 1.41 -24.17
N VAL A 221 13.64 2.07 -24.33
CA VAL A 221 12.32 1.51 -24.00
C VAL A 221 11.42 1.53 -25.22
N GLU A 222 10.45 0.61 -25.25
CA GLU A 222 9.36 0.59 -26.23
C GLU A 222 8.05 0.17 -25.56
N ASP A 223 6.93 0.25 -26.30
CA ASP A 223 5.59 -0.03 -25.77
C ASP A 223 5.32 0.71 -24.43
N TYR A 224 5.74 1.97 -24.40
CA TYR A 224 5.72 2.83 -23.22
C TYR A 224 4.39 3.59 -23.16
N LYS A 225 3.58 3.31 -22.14
CA LYS A 225 2.19 3.80 -22.04
C LYS A 225 1.66 3.79 -20.62
N SER A 226 0.75 4.72 -20.34
CA SER A 226 -0.10 4.72 -19.15
C SER A 226 -1.17 3.64 -19.26
N ILE A 227 -1.52 3.00 -18.14
CA ILE A 227 -2.53 1.94 -18.04
C ILE A 227 -3.78 2.44 -17.33
N PHE A 228 -3.62 3.07 -16.16
CA PHE A 228 -4.76 3.38 -15.28
C PHE A 228 -4.46 4.55 -14.34
N ASP A 229 -5.39 5.50 -14.24
CA ASP A 229 -5.28 6.72 -13.41
C ASP A 229 -6.47 6.90 -12.43
N GLY A 230 -7.18 5.81 -12.12
CA GLY A 230 -8.39 5.79 -11.29
C GLY A 230 -9.67 5.89 -12.12
N ASP A 231 -10.77 5.28 -11.66
CA ASP A 231 -12.07 5.32 -12.36
C ASP A 231 -13.15 6.13 -11.61
N GLY A 232 -12.84 6.58 -10.39
CA GLY A 232 -13.68 7.38 -9.50
C GLY A 232 -14.80 6.62 -8.81
N LYS A 233 -15.09 5.40 -9.26
CA LYS A 233 -16.14 4.54 -8.74
C LYS A 233 -15.59 3.45 -7.83
N ILE A 234 -14.54 2.79 -8.28
CA ILE A 234 -13.86 1.72 -7.54
C ILE A 234 -12.54 2.23 -6.96
N TYR A 235 -11.83 3.07 -7.69
CA TYR A 235 -10.59 3.67 -7.23
C TYR A 235 -10.63 5.19 -7.37
N GLN A 236 -10.22 5.88 -6.30
CA GLN A 236 -10.16 7.35 -6.27
C GLN A 236 -9.31 7.89 -7.43
N THR A 237 -9.75 9.02 -7.99
CA THR A 237 -8.99 9.79 -8.99
C THR A 237 -8.33 11.00 -8.34
N VAL A 238 -7.27 11.52 -8.96
CA VAL A 238 -6.68 12.80 -8.53
C VAL A 238 -7.69 13.96 -8.56
N GLN A 239 -8.70 13.91 -9.45
CA GLN A 239 -9.73 14.95 -9.49
C GLN A 239 -10.59 14.94 -8.23
N GLN A 240 -10.97 13.76 -7.74
CA GLN A 240 -11.70 13.66 -6.47
C GLN A 240 -10.87 14.15 -5.28
N PHE A 241 -9.58 13.83 -5.25
CA PHE A 241 -8.66 14.39 -4.25
C PHE A 241 -8.62 15.92 -4.30
N ILE A 242 -8.53 16.51 -5.49
CA ILE A 242 -8.58 17.98 -5.67
C ILE A 242 -9.93 18.54 -5.22
N ASP A 243 -11.03 17.87 -5.56
CA ASP A 243 -12.40 18.32 -5.24
C ASP A 243 -12.67 18.33 -3.73
N GLU A 244 -12.06 17.41 -2.98
CA GLU A 244 -12.10 17.40 -1.51
C GLU A 244 -11.27 18.54 -0.90
N GLY A 245 -10.33 19.12 -1.65
CA GLY A 245 -9.46 20.23 -1.23
C GLY A 245 -7.96 19.92 -1.32
N GLY A 246 -7.58 18.76 -1.86
CA GLY A 246 -6.19 18.34 -2.02
C GLY A 246 -5.44 18.25 -0.69
N TYR A 247 -4.14 18.57 -0.72
CA TYR A 247 -3.25 18.45 0.43
C TYR A 247 -3.69 19.26 1.66
N ASP A 248 -4.47 20.33 1.49
CA ASP A 248 -4.93 21.20 2.59
C ASP A 248 -5.92 20.49 3.54
N THR A 249 -6.52 19.38 3.10
CA THR A 249 -7.48 18.59 3.87
C THR A 249 -6.82 17.57 4.81
N GLY A 250 -5.55 17.23 4.56
CA GLY A 250 -4.89 16.08 5.17
C GLY A 250 -5.26 14.73 4.56
N ASP A 251 -6.05 14.70 3.47
CA ASP A 251 -6.31 13.51 2.65
C ASP A 251 -5.04 13.05 1.92
N ASN A 252 -4.95 11.76 1.58
CA ASN A 252 -3.78 11.19 0.93
C ASN A 252 -4.17 10.35 -0.30
N HIS A 253 -4.09 10.97 -1.48
CA HIS A 253 -4.31 10.27 -2.74
C HIS A 253 -3.17 9.33 -3.10
N THR A 254 -3.52 8.07 -3.35
CA THR A 254 -2.58 7.01 -3.74
C THR A 254 -3.12 6.24 -4.96
N LEU A 255 -2.22 5.94 -5.91
CA LEU A 255 -2.47 5.03 -7.04
C LEU A 255 -1.12 4.52 -7.58
N ARG A 256 -0.46 3.65 -6.81
CA ARG A 256 0.95 3.32 -7.03
C ARG A 256 1.30 1.86 -6.76
N ASP A 257 2.58 1.55 -6.92
CA ASP A 257 3.17 0.24 -6.61
C ASP A 257 2.51 -0.93 -7.36
N PRO A 258 2.33 -0.85 -8.70
CA PRO A 258 1.72 -1.93 -9.46
C PRO A 258 2.57 -3.20 -9.44
N HIS A 259 2.04 -4.24 -8.80
CA HIS A 259 2.58 -5.59 -8.75
C HIS A 259 1.94 -6.51 -9.79
N TYR A 260 2.75 -6.98 -10.73
CA TYR A 260 2.32 -7.89 -11.78
C TYR A 260 2.21 -9.33 -11.29
N ILE A 261 1.11 -9.99 -11.66
CA ILE A 261 0.89 -11.41 -11.36
C ILE A 261 0.01 -12.08 -12.42
N GLU A 262 0.21 -13.38 -12.65
CA GLU A 262 -0.66 -14.19 -13.52
C GLU A 262 -1.41 -15.28 -12.74
N ASP A 263 -2.66 -15.54 -13.13
CA ASP A 263 -3.40 -16.75 -12.72
C ASP A 263 -4.13 -17.33 -13.92
N ASN A 264 -3.92 -18.62 -14.20
CA ASN A 264 -4.53 -19.35 -15.32
C ASN A 264 -4.42 -18.64 -16.69
N GLY A 265 -3.30 -17.95 -16.94
CA GLY A 265 -3.02 -17.23 -18.18
C GLY A 265 -3.65 -15.83 -18.27
N HIS A 266 -4.37 -15.39 -17.24
CA HIS A 266 -4.81 -14.00 -17.11
C HIS A 266 -3.75 -13.17 -16.40
N LYS A 267 -3.58 -11.93 -16.83
CA LYS A 267 -2.57 -10.98 -16.34
C LYS A 267 -3.23 -9.91 -15.48
N TYR A 268 -2.63 -9.60 -14.34
CA TYR A 268 -3.18 -8.63 -13.40
C TYR A 268 -2.12 -7.67 -12.89
N LEU A 269 -2.55 -6.47 -12.51
CA LEU A 269 -1.81 -5.61 -11.59
C LEU A 269 -2.57 -5.52 -10.28
N VAL A 270 -1.88 -5.75 -9.17
CA VAL A 270 -2.34 -5.43 -7.82
C VAL A 270 -1.57 -4.22 -7.33
N PHE A 271 -2.21 -3.21 -6.76
CA PHE A 271 -1.59 -1.90 -6.55
C PHE A 271 -2.13 -1.22 -5.30
N GLU A 272 -1.37 -0.29 -4.73
CA GLU A 272 -1.86 0.64 -3.72
C GLU A 272 -2.81 1.65 -4.35
N ALA A 273 -3.94 1.90 -3.69
CA ALA A 273 -4.96 2.85 -4.11
C ALA A 273 -5.76 3.37 -2.91
N ASN A 274 -6.77 4.19 -3.20
CA ASN A 274 -7.86 4.55 -2.28
C ASN A 274 -9.20 4.07 -2.87
N THR A 275 -10.16 3.71 -2.03
CA THR A 275 -11.53 3.32 -2.47
C THR A 275 -12.19 4.44 -3.28
N GLY A 276 -13.13 4.07 -4.16
CA GLY A 276 -13.97 4.98 -4.92
C GLY A 276 -15.37 5.14 -4.34
N THR A 277 -16.23 5.85 -5.09
CA THR A 277 -17.57 6.22 -4.63
C THR A 277 -18.55 5.07 -4.45
N GLU A 278 -18.31 3.91 -5.08
CA GLU A 278 -19.24 2.76 -5.11
C GLU A 278 -18.80 1.58 -4.23
N ASP A 279 -17.61 1.61 -3.63
CA ASP A 279 -17.04 0.50 -2.88
C ASP A 279 -16.54 0.82 -1.46
N GLY A 280 -16.98 1.96 -0.93
CA GLY A 280 -16.79 2.32 0.48
C GLY A 280 -15.94 3.56 0.67
N TYR A 281 -16.30 4.66 0.00
CA TYR A 281 -15.56 5.92 -0.01
C TYR A 281 -15.31 6.54 1.37
N GLN A 282 -14.34 7.47 1.41
CA GLN A 282 -14.09 8.32 2.56
C GLN A 282 -15.26 9.25 2.88
N GLY A 283 -15.28 9.78 4.09
CA GLY A 283 -16.28 10.72 4.61
C GLY A 283 -16.77 10.33 6.01
N GLU A 284 -17.53 11.22 6.65
CA GLU A 284 -18.03 10.99 8.02
C GLU A 284 -18.87 9.72 8.17
N ASP A 285 -19.62 9.35 7.14
CA ASP A 285 -20.48 8.16 7.16
C ASP A 285 -19.66 6.85 7.25
N SER A 286 -18.41 6.86 6.77
CA SER A 286 -17.50 5.70 6.87
C SER A 286 -17.30 5.24 8.32
N LEU A 287 -17.31 6.18 9.28
CA LEU A 287 -17.11 5.93 10.70
C LEU A 287 -18.25 5.10 11.33
N TYR A 288 -19.39 4.97 10.65
CA TYR A 288 -20.56 4.25 11.13
C TYR A 288 -20.72 2.85 10.49
N ASN A 289 -19.82 2.46 9.58
CA ASN A 289 -19.88 1.15 8.94
C ASN A 289 -19.21 0.08 9.82
N ARG A 290 -20.01 -0.81 10.40
CA ARG A 290 -19.54 -1.92 11.23
C ARG A 290 -18.53 -2.85 10.52
N ALA A 291 -18.55 -2.93 9.20
CA ALA A 291 -17.62 -3.76 8.44
C ALA A 291 -16.14 -3.38 8.67
N TYR A 292 -15.86 -2.10 8.90
CA TYR A 292 -14.49 -1.57 9.11
C TYR A 292 -13.98 -1.80 10.53
N TYR A 293 -14.88 -2.04 11.48
CA TYR A 293 -14.52 -2.33 12.87
C TYR A 293 -14.26 -3.81 13.10
N GLY A 294 -15.02 -4.70 12.45
CA GLY A 294 -14.97 -6.12 12.76
C GLY A 294 -15.51 -6.42 14.16
N GLY A 295 -15.02 -7.50 14.79
CA GLY A 295 -15.39 -7.87 16.14
C GLY A 295 -16.90 -8.09 16.39
N ASN A 296 -17.29 -8.05 17.67
CA ASN A 296 -18.70 -8.13 18.08
C ASN A 296 -19.34 -6.73 18.19
N ASN A 297 -20.67 -6.66 18.37
CA ASN A 297 -21.36 -5.36 18.45
C ASN A 297 -20.90 -4.49 19.65
N PRO A 298 -20.65 -5.04 20.86
CA PRO A 298 -20.07 -4.25 21.95
C PRO A 298 -18.73 -3.59 21.59
N PHE A 299 -17.83 -4.30 20.91
CA PHE A 299 -16.58 -3.73 20.41
C PHE A 299 -16.85 -2.57 19.46
N PHE A 300 -17.66 -2.78 18.42
CA PHE A 300 -18.02 -1.74 17.45
C PHE A 300 -18.53 -0.46 18.11
N GLN A 301 -19.49 -0.58 19.04
CA GLN A 301 -20.05 0.60 19.70
C GLN A 301 -19.02 1.34 20.57
N SER A 302 -18.17 0.59 21.29
CA SER A 302 -17.13 1.17 22.14
C SER A 302 -16.05 1.87 21.31
N GLU A 303 -15.54 1.19 20.28
CA GLU A 303 -14.46 1.68 19.43
C GLU A 303 -14.92 2.87 18.57
N LYS A 304 -16.11 2.79 17.99
CA LYS A 304 -16.71 3.92 17.27
C LYS A 304 -16.89 5.13 18.17
N LYS A 305 -17.42 4.94 19.39
CA LYS A 305 -17.59 6.04 20.35
C LYS A 305 -16.24 6.71 20.64
N LYS A 306 -15.22 5.91 20.93
CA LYS A 306 -13.86 6.41 21.18
C LYS A 306 -13.31 7.19 19.98
N LEU A 307 -13.48 6.67 18.77
CA LEU A 307 -13.02 7.32 17.55
C LEU A 307 -13.73 8.65 17.28
N LEU A 308 -15.05 8.69 17.46
CA LEU A 308 -15.87 9.90 17.25
C LEU A 308 -15.59 11.01 18.28
N GLU A 309 -15.22 10.63 19.51
CA GLU A 309 -14.88 11.57 20.59
C GLU A 309 -13.38 11.93 20.59
N GLY A 310 -12.55 11.22 19.83
CA GLY A 310 -11.09 11.34 19.82
C GLY A 310 -10.54 12.29 18.75
N SER A 311 -9.26 12.63 18.88
CA SER A 311 -8.53 13.51 17.94
C SER A 311 -8.35 12.92 16.55
N ASN A 312 -8.47 11.60 16.40
CA ASN A 312 -8.31 10.90 15.13
C ASN A 312 -9.57 10.87 14.26
N LYS A 313 -10.71 11.45 14.71
CA LYS A 313 -11.98 11.41 13.97
C LYS A 313 -11.83 11.86 12.51
N GLU A 314 -11.21 13.02 12.29
CA GLU A 314 -11.04 13.61 10.97
C GLU A 314 -10.15 12.74 10.08
N LYS A 315 -8.95 12.39 10.55
CA LYS A 315 -8.02 11.48 9.86
C LYS A 315 -8.66 10.13 9.51
N ALA A 316 -9.45 9.56 10.42
CA ALA A 316 -10.14 8.29 10.16
C ALA A 316 -11.31 8.44 9.17
N SER A 317 -11.92 9.62 9.08
CA SER A 317 -12.96 9.86 8.09
C SER A 317 -12.38 9.98 6.67
N LEU A 318 -11.13 10.42 6.54
CA LEU A 318 -10.40 10.47 5.26
C LEU A 318 -9.82 9.09 4.89
N ALA A 319 -9.26 8.37 5.88
CA ALA A 319 -8.62 7.08 5.68
C ALA A 319 -9.48 6.04 4.93
N ASN A 320 -9.10 5.75 3.68
CA ASN A 320 -9.80 4.83 2.80
C ASN A 320 -8.87 4.05 1.84
N GLY A 321 -7.63 3.80 2.27
CA GLY A 321 -6.64 3.02 1.50
C GLY A 321 -7.14 1.64 1.06
N ALA A 322 -6.60 1.14 -0.05
CA ALA A 322 -7.02 -0.07 -0.73
C ALA A 322 -5.86 -0.76 -1.45
N LEU A 323 -5.86 -2.10 -1.47
CA LEU A 323 -5.06 -2.86 -2.43
C LEU A 323 -5.96 -3.24 -3.60
N GLY A 324 -5.83 -2.50 -4.68
CA GLY A 324 -6.61 -2.65 -5.89
C GLY A 324 -6.17 -3.81 -6.76
N ILE A 325 -7.01 -4.18 -7.73
CA ILE A 325 -6.66 -5.11 -8.80
C ILE A 325 -7.33 -4.72 -10.12
N ILE A 326 -6.57 -4.83 -11.20
CA ILE A 326 -7.06 -4.71 -12.58
C ILE A 326 -6.57 -5.89 -13.41
N GLU A 327 -7.36 -6.31 -14.38
CA GLU A 327 -6.95 -7.28 -15.40
C GLU A 327 -6.35 -6.53 -16.61
N LEU A 328 -5.29 -7.08 -17.18
CA LEU A 328 -4.63 -6.58 -18.38
C LEU A 328 -4.96 -7.44 -19.60
N ASN A 329 -4.90 -6.82 -20.77
CA ASN A 329 -4.83 -7.51 -22.05
C ASN A 329 -3.43 -8.11 -22.27
N ASP A 330 -3.27 -8.93 -23.31
CA ASP A 330 -1.98 -9.53 -23.62
C ASP A 330 -0.89 -8.51 -24.00
N ASP A 331 -1.32 -7.36 -24.53
CA ASP A 331 -0.48 -6.20 -24.83
C ASP A 331 -0.29 -5.26 -23.63
N TYR A 332 -0.69 -5.67 -22.43
CA TYR A 332 -0.56 -4.91 -21.17
C TYR A 332 -1.40 -3.62 -21.09
N THR A 333 -2.39 -3.45 -21.97
CA THR A 333 -3.42 -2.40 -21.79
C THR A 333 -4.47 -2.82 -20.76
N LEU A 334 -5.17 -1.87 -20.15
CA LEU A 334 -6.26 -2.15 -19.23
C LEU A 334 -7.36 -2.96 -19.93
N LYS A 335 -7.70 -4.12 -19.36
CA LYS A 335 -8.84 -4.95 -19.80
C LYS A 335 -10.06 -4.75 -18.93
N LYS A 336 -9.88 -4.73 -17.61
CA LYS A 336 -10.98 -4.66 -16.66
C LYS A 336 -10.57 -4.09 -15.31
N VAL A 337 -11.34 -3.12 -14.83
CA VAL A 337 -11.29 -2.67 -13.43
C VAL A 337 -12.04 -3.67 -12.56
N MET A 338 -11.43 -4.10 -11.47
CA MET A 338 -12.00 -5.09 -10.54
C MET A 338 -12.08 -4.51 -9.14
N LYS A 339 -12.91 -5.10 -8.28
CA LYS A 339 -13.04 -4.67 -6.88
C LYS A 339 -11.70 -4.83 -6.14
N PRO A 340 -11.38 -3.95 -5.17
CA PRO A 340 -10.21 -4.10 -4.33
C PRO A 340 -10.17 -5.47 -3.65
N LEU A 341 -8.97 -5.98 -3.41
CA LEU A 341 -8.75 -7.22 -2.67
C LEU A 341 -8.99 -7.00 -1.17
N ILE A 342 -8.55 -5.85 -0.67
CA ILE A 342 -8.69 -5.43 0.72
C ILE A 342 -8.69 -3.89 0.84
N THR A 343 -9.37 -3.36 1.85
CA THR A 343 -9.37 -1.92 2.18
C THR A 343 -9.02 -1.67 3.64
N SER A 344 -8.48 -0.49 3.96
CA SER A 344 -8.06 -0.04 5.28
C SER A 344 -8.94 1.10 5.82
N ASN A 345 -10.21 1.15 5.41
CA ASN A 345 -11.14 2.20 5.81
C ASN A 345 -11.10 2.47 7.31
N THR A 346 -11.03 3.74 7.68
CA THR A 346 -10.88 4.26 9.05
C THR A 346 -9.56 3.93 9.74
N VAL A 347 -8.78 2.94 9.28
CA VAL A 347 -7.50 2.55 9.88
C VAL A 347 -6.39 3.48 9.41
N THR A 348 -6.19 3.56 8.10
CA THR A 348 -5.19 4.42 7.46
C THR A 348 -5.51 4.63 5.99
N ASP A 349 -4.94 5.69 5.44
CA ASP A 349 -5.09 6.09 4.06
C ASP A 349 -3.97 5.58 3.15
N GLU A 350 -2.96 4.91 3.73
CA GLU A 350 -1.74 4.53 3.03
C GLU A 350 -1.35 3.09 3.37
N ILE A 351 -1.45 2.21 2.38
CA ILE A 351 -1.07 0.79 2.44
C ILE A 351 -0.24 0.47 1.20
N GLU A 352 1.08 0.62 1.35
CA GLU A 352 2.08 0.70 0.29
C GLU A 352 2.60 -0.68 -0.13
N ARG A 353 3.45 -0.71 -1.16
CA ARG A 353 4.24 -1.88 -1.56
C ARG A 353 3.40 -3.14 -1.73
N ALA A 354 2.28 -3.01 -2.44
CA ALA A 354 1.41 -4.13 -2.74
C ALA A 354 2.23 -5.31 -3.31
N ASN A 355 2.06 -6.49 -2.73
CA ASN A 355 2.82 -7.68 -3.12
C ASN A 355 1.94 -8.91 -3.04
N ILE A 356 1.92 -9.74 -4.07
CA ILE A 356 1.07 -10.92 -4.11
C ILE A 356 1.71 -12.08 -4.85
N PHE A 357 1.64 -13.28 -4.27
CA PHE A 357 2.09 -14.49 -4.95
C PHE A 357 1.34 -15.72 -4.46
N LYS A 358 1.47 -16.80 -5.22
CA LYS A 358 0.92 -18.11 -4.87
C LYS A 358 2.01 -18.98 -4.25
N LYS A 359 1.74 -19.55 -3.08
CA LYS A 359 2.60 -20.55 -2.43
C LYS A 359 1.74 -21.67 -1.85
N ASP A 360 2.11 -22.92 -2.09
CA ASP A 360 1.40 -24.14 -1.60
C ASP A 360 -0.11 -24.12 -1.85
N GLY A 361 -0.51 -23.66 -3.04
CA GLY A 361 -1.91 -23.59 -3.45
C GLY A 361 -2.72 -22.45 -2.82
N LYS A 362 -2.10 -21.57 -2.04
CA LYS A 362 -2.72 -20.38 -1.44
C LYS A 362 -2.11 -19.10 -2.00
N TRP A 363 -2.90 -18.03 -1.97
CA TRP A 363 -2.50 -16.69 -2.37
C TRP A 363 -2.20 -15.87 -1.14
N TYR A 364 -1.00 -15.29 -1.08
CA TYR A 364 -0.56 -14.42 0.00
C TYR A 364 -0.41 -13.00 -0.53
N LEU A 365 -1.08 -12.06 0.12
CA LEU A 365 -1.11 -10.63 -0.20
C LEU A 365 -0.46 -9.86 0.95
N PHE A 366 0.49 -8.99 0.63
CA PHE A 366 1.21 -8.17 1.60
C PHE A 366 1.16 -6.69 1.23
N THR A 367 1.37 -5.86 2.24
CA THR A 367 1.49 -4.41 2.11
C THR A 367 2.27 -3.85 3.28
N ASP A 368 3.05 -2.79 3.04
CA ASP A 368 3.70 -2.02 4.10
C ASP A 368 2.84 -0.85 4.53
N SER A 369 2.93 -0.46 5.81
CA SER A 369 2.23 0.74 6.27
C SER A 369 2.90 1.33 7.51
N ARG A 370 2.75 2.65 7.68
CA ARG A 370 3.33 3.41 8.80
C ARG A 370 2.28 3.63 9.88
N GLY A 371 2.61 3.26 11.12
CA GLY A 371 1.81 3.56 12.31
C GLY A 371 1.53 5.05 12.47
N SER A 372 2.46 5.92 12.09
CA SER A 372 2.27 7.39 12.07
C SER A 372 1.07 7.84 11.23
N LYS A 373 0.67 7.08 10.21
CA LYS A 373 -0.48 7.34 9.34
C LYS A 373 -1.73 6.55 9.74
N MET A 374 -1.67 5.76 10.81
CA MET A 374 -2.82 5.03 11.35
C MET A 374 -3.60 5.85 12.38
N THR A 375 -4.79 5.35 12.75
CA THR A 375 -5.68 5.94 13.77
C THR A 375 -6.02 4.95 14.89
N ILE A 376 -5.15 3.96 15.11
CA ILE A 376 -5.34 2.84 16.04
C ILE A 376 -4.59 3.12 17.33
N ASP A 377 -5.26 2.93 18.46
CA ASP A 377 -4.62 3.12 19.76
C ASP A 377 -3.53 2.08 20.03
N GLY A 378 -2.44 2.53 20.62
CA GLY A 378 -1.28 1.70 20.94
C GLY A 378 -0.33 1.48 19.77
N ILE A 379 -0.69 1.90 18.55
CA ILE A 379 0.23 1.98 17.41
C ILE A 379 0.89 3.37 17.45
N GLY A 380 2.21 3.38 17.58
CA GLY A 380 3.07 4.55 17.68
C GLY A 380 3.43 5.19 16.34
N GLN A 381 4.11 6.34 16.41
CA GLN A 381 4.58 7.07 15.23
C GLN A 381 5.78 6.39 14.55
N ASP A 382 6.62 5.72 15.35
CA ASP A 382 7.82 5.04 14.87
C ASP A 382 7.52 3.62 14.35
N ASP A 383 6.33 3.10 14.62
CA ASP A 383 5.94 1.77 14.17
C ASP A 383 5.82 1.73 12.63
N VAL A 384 6.47 0.73 12.04
CA VAL A 384 6.37 0.33 10.64
C VAL A 384 5.98 -1.13 10.59
N TYR A 385 5.06 -1.46 9.70
CA TYR A 385 4.52 -2.81 9.57
C TYR A 385 4.64 -3.32 8.14
N MET A 386 4.91 -4.62 8.01
CA MET A 386 4.44 -5.39 6.88
C MET A 386 3.22 -6.19 7.34
N LEU A 387 2.07 -5.93 6.71
CA LEU A 387 0.83 -6.66 6.93
C LEU A 387 0.67 -7.75 5.86
N GLY A 388 -0.03 -8.83 6.19
CA GLY A 388 -0.21 -9.97 5.30
C GLY A 388 -1.54 -10.69 5.48
N TYR A 389 -2.03 -11.20 4.36
CA TYR A 389 -3.34 -11.83 4.25
C TYR A 389 -3.29 -13.05 3.33
N VAL A 390 -4.17 -14.02 3.55
CA VAL A 390 -4.21 -15.27 2.78
C VAL A 390 -5.60 -15.57 2.24
N SER A 391 -5.64 -16.09 1.01
CA SER A 391 -6.83 -16.54 0.31
C SER A 391 -6.57 -17.87 -0.43
N ASN A 392 -7.62 -18.62 -0.74
CA ASN A 392 -7.51 -19.80 -1.61
C ASN A 392 -7.51 -19.43 -3.11
N THR A 393 -7.93 -18.22 -3.46
CA THR A 393 -8.00 -17.71 -4.85
C THR A 393 -7.49 -16.28 -4.93
N LEU A 394 -6.93 -15.88 -6.07
CA LEU A 394 -6.35 -14.55 -6.30
C LEU A 394 -7.32 -13.42 -5.93
N THR A 395 -8.57 -13.55 -6.33
CA THR A 395 -9.65 -12.55 -6.13
C THR A 395 -10.65 -12.94 -5.04
N GLY A 396 -10.22 -13.83 -4.13
CA GLY A 396 -11.06 -14.35 -3.06
C GLY A 396 -11.14 -13.43 -1.85
N LYS A 397 -11.81 -13.92 -0.80
CA LYS A 397 -11.83 -13.25 0.51
C LYS A 397 -10.52 -13.51 1.24
N TYR A 398 -9.75 -12.45 1.45
CA TYR A 398 -8.51 -12.47 2.20
C TYR A 398 -8.78 -12.47 3.69
N LYS A 399 -8.07 -13.34 4.42
CA LYS A 399 -8.09 -13.38 5.89
C LYS A 399 -6.72 -12.96 6.42
N PRO A 400 -6.66 -12.27 7.57
CA PRO A 400 -5.39 -11.85 8.13
C PRO A 400 -4.51 -13.06 8.48
N LEU A 401 -3.22 -12.99 8.15
CA LEU A 401 -2.20 -13.89 8.69
C LEU A 401 -2.02 -13.60 10.18
N ASN A 402 -1.65 -14.61 10.96
CA ASN A 402 -1.41 -14.46 12.40
C ASN A 402 -2.57 -13.81 13.16
N ASP A 403 -3.82 -14.09 12.73
CA ASP A 403 -5.09 -13.59 13.27
C ASP A 403 -5.35 -12.08 13.14
N THR A 404 -4.32 -11.24 13.00
CA THR A 404 -4.42 -9.77 12.96
C THR A 404 -3.98 -9.16 11.65
N GLY A 405 -3.19 -9.89 10.87
CA GLY A 405 -2.52 -9.41 9.67
C GLY A 405 -1.08 -9.02 9.91
N LEU A 406 -0.61 -8.91 11.16
CA LEU A 406 0.79 -8.60 11.44
C LEU A 406 1.72 -9.70 10.90
N VAL A 407 2.70 -9.30 10.09
CA VAL A 407 3.78 -10.20 9.62
C VAL A 407 5.14 -9.69 10.10
N LEU A 408 5.42 -8.40 9.91
CA LEU A 408 6.61 -7.73 10.41
C LEU A 408 6.27 -6.45 11.16
N HIS A 409 7.07 -6.15 12.18
CA HIS A 409 7.10 -4.90 12.93
C HIS A 409 8.55 -4.41 13.04
N MET A 410 8.75 -3.13 12.77
CA MET A 410 10.01 -2.39 12.87
C MET A 410 9.70 -1.05 13.55
N ASP A 411 10.45 -0.68 14.59
CA ASP A 411 10.19 0.50 15.42
C ASP A 411 11.47 1.28 15.78
N LEU A 412 12.52 1.12 14.99
CA LEU A 412 13.75 1.87 15.18
C LEU A 412 13.50 3.37 14.97
N ASP A 413 14.23 4.19 15.72
CA ASP A 413 14.25 5.64 15.53
C ASP A 413 14.55 5.96 14.05
N PRO A 414 13.86 6.93 13.42
CA PRO A 414 14.15 7.30 12.04
C PRO A 414 15.62 7.71 11.78
N ASN A 415 16.35 8.14 12.82
CA ASN A 415 17.80 8.44 12.79
C ASN A 415 18.68 7.23 13.18
N ASP A 416 18.14 6.02 13.19
CA ASP A 416 18.96 4.81 13.25
C ASP A 416 19.45 4.48 11.84
N LYS A 417 20.75 4.26 11.67
CA LYS A 417 21.32 3.89 10.36
C LYS A 417 20.91 2.48 9.92
N THR A 418 20.40 1.67 10.85
CA THR A 418 19.81 0.36 10.55
C THR A 418 18.29 0.42 10.39
N PHE A 419 17.68 1.62 10.40
CA PHE A 419 16.28 1.82 10.03
C PHE A 419 16.01 1.19 8.67
N THR A 420 14.93 0.42 8.55
CA THR A 420 14.55 -0.25 7.31
C THR A 420 13.10 0.04 6.95
N TYR A 421 12.83 0.16 5.67
CA TYR A 421 11.46 0.35 5.17
C TYR A 421 11.30 -0.35 3.84
N SER A 422 10.05 -0.43 3.37
CA SER A 422 9.74 -1.02 2.08
C SER A 422 10.06 -2.52 2.06
N HIS A 423 9.55 -3.25 3.07
CA HIS A 423 9.74 -4.67 3.24
C HIS A 423 8.96 -5.44 2.18
N PHE A 424 9.64 -6.34 1.47
CA PHE A 424 9.05 -7.04 0.33
C PHE A 424 9.39 -8.52 0.37
N ALA A 425 8.35 -9.35 0.44
CA ALA A 425 8.46 -10.80 0.41
C ALA A 425 8.69 -11.32 -1.02
N VAL A 426 9.90 -11.83 -1.27
CA VAL A 426 10.30 -12.47 -2.52
C VAL A 426 10.07 -13.99 -2.41
N PRO A 427 9.11 -14.57 -3.15
CA PRO A 427 8.86 -16.01 -3.11
C PRO A 427 10.04 -16.80 -3.70
N GLN A 428 10.28 -17.97 -3.13
CA GLN A 428 11.36 -18.87 -3.51
C GLN A 428 10.83 -20.05 -4.33
N THR A 429 11.69 -20.70 -5.11
CA THR A 429 11.30 -21.84 -5.97
C THR A 429 10.91 -23.08 -5.17
N LYS A 430 11.39 -23.20 -3.92
CA LYS A 430 11.14 -24.32 -3.02
C LYS A 430 11.24 -23.88 -1.56
N GLY A 431 10.72 -24.72 -0.68
CA GLY A 431 10.78 -24.53 0.77
C GLY A 431 9.69 -23.62 1.31
N ASP A 432 9.71 -23.45 2.63
CA ASP A 432 8.65 -22.77 3.37
C ASP A 432 8.93 -21.29 3.64
N ASN A 433 10.07 -20.80 3.17
CA ASN A 433 10.53 -19.46 3.45
C ASN A 433 10.40 -18.56 2.22
N VAL A 434 10.16 -17.29 2.49
CA VAL A 434 10.36 -16.19 1.56
C VAL A 434 11.54 -15.36 2.03
N VAL A 435 12.18 -14.67 1.09
CA VAL A 435 13.23 -13.70 1.41
C VAL A 435 12.57 -12.34 1.57
N ILE A 436 12.80 -11.67 2.69
CA ILE A 436 12.39 -10.28 2.90
C ILE A 436 13.52 -9.38 2.48
N THR A 437 13.25 -8.52 1.50
CA THR A 437 14.14 -7.42 1.10
C THR A 437 13.60 -6.11 1.64
N SER A 438 14.45 -5.16 1.94
CA SER A 438 14.09 -3.78 2.28
C SER A 438 15.24 -2.85 1.90
N TYR A 439 15.01 -1.54 1.93
CA TYR A 439 16.14 -0.60 1.98
C TYR A 439 16.48 -0.29 3.44
N MET A 440 17.71 0.17 3.65
CA MET A 440 18.25 0.57 4.95
C MET A 440 18.77 1.99 4.90
N THR A 441 18.68 2.69 6.04
CA THR A 441 18.99 4.13 6.23
C THR A 441 17.99 5.05 5.53
N ASN A 442 17.42 6.01 6.27
CA ASN A 442 16.52 7.00 5.69
C ASN A 442 17.23 7.92 4.69
N ARG A 443 16.50 8.28 3.62
CA ARG A 443 16.98 9.12 2.51
C ARG A 443 17.40 10.51 3.01
N GLY A 444 18.56 10.99 2.57
CA GLY A 444 19.06 12.33 2.83
C GLY A 444 19.45 12.63 4.28
N PHE A 445 19.49 11.62 5.17
CA PHE A 445 19.76 11.85 6.60
C PHE A 445 21.24 11.98 6.92
N TYR A 446 22.13 11.32 6.18
CA TYR A 446 23.57 11.33 6.42
C TYR A 446 24.36 11.65 5.16
N GLU A 447 25.50 12.31 5.35
CA GLU A 447 26.42 12.65 4.24
C GLU A 447 27.10 11.42 3.65
N ASP A 448 27.53 10.47 4.50
CA ASP A 448 28.34 9.30 4.09
C ASP A 448 27.57 7.96 4.13
N ASN A 449 26.38 7.93 4.76
CA ASN A 449 25.55 6.73 4.87
C ASN A 449 24.26 6.95 4.06
N HIS A 450 24.26 6.47 2.83
CA HIS A 450 23.13 6.62 1.90
C HIS A 450 22.09 5.53 2.12
N SER A 451 20.86 5.77 1.67
CA SER A 451 19.89 4.69 1.50
C SER A 451 20.51 3.60 0.62
N THR A 452 20.48 2.36 1.11
CA THR A 452 21.15 1.20 0.51
C THR A 452 20.27 -0.03 0.64
N PHE A 453 20.63 -1.14 0.00
CA PHE A 453 19.95 -2.40 0.24
C PHE A 453 20.19 -2.87 1.68
N ALA A 454 19.13 -3.21 2.41
CA ALA A 454 19.25 -3.83 3.71
C ALA A 454 19.77 -5.27 3.57
N PRO A 455 20.45 -5.82 4.61
CA PRO A 455 20.60 -7.26 4.76
C PRO A 455 19.24 -7.92 4.67
N SER A 456 19.06 -8.80 3.69
CA SER A 456 17.78 -9.52 3.56
C SER A 456 17.65 -10.57 4.67
N PHE A 457 16.46 -11.09 4.93
CA PHE A 457 16.29 -12.14 5.95
C PHE A 457 15.12 -13.05 5.58
N LEU A 458 14.90 -14.13 6.35
CA LEU A 458 13.88 -15.11 6.03
C LEU A 458 12.64 -14.97 6.90
N VAL A 459 11.49 -15.10 6.26
CA VAL A 459 10.19 -15.31 6.93
C VAL A 459 9.65 -16.65 6.48
N ASN A 460 9.31 -17.49 7.45
CA ASN A 460 8.59 -18.74 7.20
C ASN A 460 7.11 -18.46 7.00
N ILE A 461 6.47 -19.18 6.07
CA ILE A 461 5.04 -19.14 5.82
C ILE A 461 4.48 -20.56 5.90
N ASP A 462 3.60 -20.80 6.88
CA ASP A 462 2.86 -22.04 7.06
C ASP A 462 1.36 -21.78 7.17
N GLY A 463 0.65 -22.02 6.08
CA GLY A 463 -0.81 -21.89 6.00
C GLY A 463 -1.29 -20.46 6.25
N SER A 464 -1.72 -20.16 7.47
CA SER A 464 -2.18 -18.82 7.89
C SER A 464 -1.27 -18.17 8.93
N LYS A 465 -0.07 -18.71 9.13
CA LYS A 465 0.92 -18.21 10.08
C LYS A 465 2.21 -17.85 9.39
N THR A 466 2.90 -16.87 9.94
CA THR A 466 4.26 -16.52 9.55
C THR A 466 5.13 -16.30 10.77
N SER A 467 6.44 -16.47 10.60
CA SER A 467 7.41 -16.17 11.64
C SER A 467 8.74 -15.78 11.02
N VAL A 468 9.36 -14.72 11.52
CA VAL A 468 10.76 -14.41 11.22
C VAL A 468 11.61 -15.61 11.63
N VAL A 469 12.42 -16.10 10.70
CA VAL A 469 13.32 -17.24 10.97
C VAL A 469 14.49 -16.71 11.78
N LYS A 470 14.73 -17.32 12.94
CA LYS A 470 15.82 -16.94 13.83
C LYS A 470 17.18 -17.07 13.12
N ASP A 471 18.06 -16.09 13.36
CA ASP A 471 19.44 -16.05 12.85
C ASP A 471 19.53 -16.22 11.32
N SER A 472 18.57 -15.63 10.59
CA SER A 472 18.41 -15.80 9.13
C SER A 472 18.80 -14.58 8.29
N VAL A 473 19.55 -13.64 8.88
CA VAL A 473 20.08 -12.48 8.15
C VAL A 473 21.03 -12.97 7.05
N LEU A 474 20.81 -12.45 5.85
CA LEU A 474 21.52 -12.71 4.60
C LEU A 474 22.36 -11.49 4.20
N GLU A 475 23.01 -11.57 3.05
CA GLU A 475 23.75 -10.42 2.50
C GLU A 475 22.81 -9.26 2.11
N GLN A 476 23.38 -8.05 2.04
CA GLN A 476 22.67 -6.84 1.59
C GLN A 476 22.10 -7.01 0.18
N GLY A 477 20.77 -6.93 0.07
CA GLY A 477 20.04 -7.10 -1.18
C GLY A 477 20.00 -8.53 -1.73
N GLN A 478 20.27 -9.56 -0.93
CA GLN A 478 20.17 -10.95 -1.40
C GLN A 478 18.71 -11.31 -1.71
N LEU A 479 18.46 -11.86 -2.90
CA LEU A 479 17.09 -12.14 -3.37
C LEU A 479 16.65 -13.61 -3.20
N THR A 480 17.61 -14.53 -3.16
CA THR A 480 17.35 -15.98 -3.15
C THR A 480 18.17 -16.72 -2.11
N VAL A 481 17.61 -17.78 -1.53
CA VAL A 481 18.31 -18.62 -0.53
C VAL A 481 19.25 -19.63 -1.20
N ASP A 482 18.78 -20.24 -2.28
CA ASP A 482 19.47 -21.31 -3.01
C ASP A 482 19.94 -20.85 -4.39
N GLU A 483 21.03 -21.46 -4.84
CA GLU A 483 21.49 -21.44 -6.24
C GLU A 483 20.58 -22.40 -7.03
N ASN A 484 19.91 -21.89 -8.07
CA ASN A 484 19.36 -22.77 -9.12
C ASN A 484 20.50 -23.26 -10.00
#